data_AF-A0A097F8D0-F1
#
_entry.id   AF-A0A097F8D0-F1
#
_cell.length_a   1.000
_cell.length_b   1.000
_cell.length_c   1.000
_cell.angle_alpha   90.00
_cell.angle_beta   90.00
_cell.angle_gamma   90.00
#
_symmetry.space_group_name_H-M   'P 1'
#
loop_
_entity.id
_entity.type
_entity.pdbx_description
1 polymer ?
#
loop_
_entity_poly.entity_id
_entity_poly.type
_entity_poly.pdbx_seq_one_letter_code
_entity_poly.pdbx_strand_id
1 'polypeptide(L)'
;SGMVTLLMNRVGDVFLILSLGIFFSLGSFHYIFYMDFLSNDFLGFVYLILFASFTKSAQFPFCFWLPMAMSAPTPVSSLVHSSTLVTSGLYLIIRFNYFIFFCDTYFLMFISLLTMTLSGFSACVENDLKKIVAFSTLSQLGFMFFVLSMGSVLLCFIHLLIHAIFKSL
;
A
#
# COMPACT_ATOMS: atom_id res chain seq x y z
N SER A 1 -5.65 -5.78 -19.80
CA SER A 1 -4.96 -5.16 -18.65
C SER A 1 -5.88 -4.32 -17.79
N GLY A 2 -6.59 -3.33 -18.35
CA GLY A 2 -7.41 -2.38 -17.56
C GLY A 2 -8.53 -2.99 -16.70
N MET A 3 -9.15 -4.10 -17.14
CA MET A 3 -10.20 -4.76 -16.32
C MET A 3 -9.62 -5.35 -15.02
N VAL A 4 -8.43 -5.93 -15.06
CA VAL A 4 -7.77 -6.54 -13.90
C VAL A 4 -7.36 -5.46 -12.90
N THR A 5 -6.83 -4.34 -13.37
CA THR A 5 -6.46 -3.21 -12.51
C THR A 5 -7.68 -2.59 -11.84
N LEU A 6 -8.80 -2.48 -12.55
CA LEU A 6 -10.06 -2.00 -11.97
C LEU A 6 -10.59 -2.97 -10.91
N LEU A 7 -10.68 -4.26 -11.22
CA LEU A 7 -11.21 -5.27 -10.29
C LEU A 7 -10.38 -5.36 -9.00
N MET A 8 -9.05 -5.39 -9.12
CA MET A 8 -8.17 -5.47 -7.94
C MET A 8 -8.30 -4.23 -7.05
N ASN A 9 -8.47 -3.04 -7.63
CA ASN A 9 -8.69 -1.83 -6.86
C ASN A 9 -10.07 -1.79 -6.20
N ARG A 10 -11.10 -2.33 -6.85
CA ARG A 10 -12.46 -2.42 -6.28
C ARG A 10 -12.51 -3.33 -5.06
N VAL A 11 -11.72 -4.41 -5.03
CA VAL A 11 -11.58 -5.25 -3.84
C VAL A 11 -11.07 -4.42 -2.65
N GLY A 12 -10.07 -3.57 -2.86
CA GLY A 12 -9.60 -2.62 -1.86
C GLY A 12 -10.66 -1.64 -1.38
N ASP A 13 -11.44 -1.09 -2.31
CA ASP A 13 -12.52 -0.15 -1.99
C ASP A 13 -13.60 -0.80 -1.11
N VAL A 14 -13.90 -2.10 -1.31
CA VAL A 14 -14.85 -2.84 -0.45
C VAL A 14 -14.36 -2.90 0.99
N PHE A 15 -13.07 -3.18 1.22
CA PHE A 15 -12.49 -3.19 2.56
C PHE A 15 -12.53 -1.80 3.23
N LEU A 16 -12.29 -0.74 2.46
CA LEU A 16 -12.43 0.65 2.90
C LEU A 16 -13.87 1.03 3.27
N ILE A 17 -14.86 0.59 2.49
CA ILE A 17 -16.27 0.85 2.79
C ILE A 17 -16.70 0.10 4.05
N LEU A 18 -16.25 -1.15 4.22
CA LEU A 18 -16.51 -1.92 5.44
C LEU A 18 -15.91 -1.25 6.68
N SER A 19 -14.67 -0.73 6.60
CA SER A 19 -14.05 -0.03 7.72
C SER A 19 -14.76 1.29 8.07
N LEU A 20 -15.28 2.01 7.06
CA LEU A 20 -16.15 3.17 7.28
C LEU A 20 -17.47 2.80 7.96
N GLY A 21 -18.04 1.62 7.64
CA GLY A 21 -19.22 1.10 8.34
C GLY A 21 -19.00 0.89 9.84
N ILE A 22 -17.79 0.46 10.23
CA ILE A 22 -17.40 0.33 11.64
C ILE A 22 -17.29 1.71 12.30
N PHE A 23 -16.70 2.70 11.63
CA PHE A 23 -16.69 4.08 12.15
C PHE A 23 -18.10 4.65 12.33
N PHE A 24 -19.03 4.33 11.42
CA PHE A 24 -20.41 4.75 11.57
C PHE A 24 -21.04 4.17 12.85
N SER A 25 -20.73 2.93 13.22
CA SER A 25 -21.20 2.33 14.48
C SER A 25 -20.64 3.01 15.73
N LEU A 26 -19.46 3.62 15.62
CA LEU A 26 -18.82 4.38 16.69
C LEU A 26 -19.38 5.81 16.85
N GLY A 27 -20.24 6.25 15.93
CA GLY A 27 -20.98 7.50 15.99
C GLY A 27 -20.28 8.71 15.36
N SER A 28 -19.00 8.63 15.00
CA SER A 28 -18.30 9.71 14.29
C SER A 28 -17.19 9.20 13.36
N PHE A 29 -16.84 10.02 12.38
CA PHE A 29 -15.74 9.74 11.44
C PHE A 29 -14.40 10.32 11.90
N HIS A 30 -14.37 11.01 13.05
CA HIS A 30 -13.16 11.64 13.56
C HIS A 30 -12.26 10.59 14.21
N TYR A 31 -11.32 10.05 13.43
CA TYR A 31 -10.43 8.97 13.88
C TYR A 31 -9.62 9.32 15.14
N ILE A 32 -9.28 10.60 15.35
CA ILE A 32 -8.45 11.08 16.46
C ILE A 32 -9.03 10.67 17.82
N PHE A 33 -10.36 10.74 17.99
CA PHE A 33 -11.01 10.39 19.25
C PHE A 33 -11.05 8.88 19.51
N TYR A 34 -10.94 8.07 18.46
CA TYR A 34 -11.02 6.61 18.58
C TYR A 34 -9.66 5.95 18.72
N MET A 35 -8.57 6.62 18.34
CA MET A 35 -7.22 6.02 18.43
C MET A 35 -6.95 5.46 19.83
N ASP A 36 -7.31 6.19 20.89
CA ASP A 36 -7.06 5.77 22.28
C ASP A 36 -8.06 4.73 22.81
N PHE A 37 -9.26 4.63 22.21
CA PHE A 37 -10.33 3.72 22.64
C PHE A 37 -10.32 2.37 21.92
N LEU A 38 -9.67 2.30 20.77
CA LEU A 38 -9.61 1.09 19.93
C LEU A 38 -8.59 0.12 20.53
N SER A 39 -9.05 -0.63 21.53
CA SER A 39 -8.36 -1.78 22.12
C SER A 39 -8.45 -3.01 21.20
N ASN A 40 -8.05 -4.18 21.73
CA ASN A 40 -8.09 -5.49 21.06
C ASN A 40 -9.43 -5.82 20.38
N ASP A 41 -10.56 -5.26 20.85
CA ASP A 41 -11.89 -5.53 20.30
C ASP A 41 -12.04 -5.06 18.84
N PHE A 42 -11.16 -4.16 18.38
CA PHE A 42 -11.16 -3.63 17.02
C PHE A 42 -10.05 -4.19 16.12
N LEU A 43 -9.46 -5.34 16.46
CA LEU A 43 -8.50 -6.04 15.59
C LEU A 43 -9.04 -6.27 14.18
N GLY A 44 -10.32 -6.61 14.03
CA GLY A 44 -10.96 -6.77 12.71
C GLY A 44 -10.92 -5.51 11.84
N PHE A 45 -11.06 -4.33 12.46
CA PHE A 45 -10.96 -3.04 11.77
C PHE A 45 -9.52 -2.77 11.29
N VAL A 46 -8.52 -3.10 12.12
CA VAL A 46 -7.10 -2.98 11.75
C VAL A 46 -6.78 -3.85 10.54
N TYR A 47 -7.24 -5.11 10.51
CA TYR A 47 -7.03 -6.00 9.37
C TYR A 47 -7.75 -5.51 8.11
N LEU A 48 -8.98 -4.97 8.20
CA LEU A 48 -9.68 -4.39 7.05
C LEU A 48 -8.89 -3.24 6.42
N ILE A 49 -8.37 -2.33 7.24
CA ILE A 49 -7.51 -1.23 6.80
C ILE A 49 -6.22 -1.76 6.16
N LEU A 50 -5.60 -2.77 6.77
CA LEU A 50 -4.36 -3.36 6.30
C LEU A 50 -4.56 -4.04 4.93
N PHE A 51 -5.63 -4.81 4.74
CA PHE A 51 -5.96 -5.39 3.44
C PHE A 51 -6.31 -4.32 2.38
N ALA A 52 -7.05 -3.28 2.75
CA ALA A 52 -7.29 -2.14 1.86
C ALA A 52 -5.98 -1.49 1.41
N SER A 53 -5.03 -1.31 2.34
CA SER A 53 -3.72 -0.75 2.02
C SER A 53 -2.92 -1.63 1.07
N PHE A 54 -2.91 -2.96 1.30
CA PHE A 54 -2.16 -3.92 0.50
C PHE A 54 -2.63 -3.98 -0.96
N THR A 55 -3.94 -3.88 -1.19
CA THR A 55 -4.48 -3.86 -2.55
C THR A 55 -4.03 -2.61 -3.32
N LYS A 56 -4.11 -1.42 -2.68
CA LYS A 56 -3.71 -0.14 -3.31
C LYS A 56 -2.20 -0.02 -3.51
N SER A 57 -1.39 -0.52 -2.58
CA SER A 57 0.07 -0.48 -2.67
C SER A 57 0.70 -1.66 -3.42
N ALA A 58 -0.13 -2.55 -3.99
CA ALA A 58 0.31 -3.74 -4.73
C ALA A 58 1.24 -4.67 -3.92
N GLN A 59 0.99 -4.80 -2.62
CA GLN A 59 1.70 -5.78 -1.79
C GLN A 59 1.20 -7.20 -2.10
N PHE A 60 1.98 -8.21 -1.76
CA PHE A 60 1.63 -9.62 -1.93
C PHE A 60 0.40 -9.91 -1.07
N PRO A 61 -0.66 -10.55 -1.61
CA PRO A 61 -0.76 -11.27 -2.90
C PRO A 61 -1.19 -10.44 -4.11
N PHE A 62 -1.52 -9.15 -3.94
CA PHE A 62 -2.06 -8.26 -4.96
C PHE A 62 -0.97 -7.55 -5.79
N CYS A 63 0.19 -8.17 -6.04
CA CYS A 63 1.29 -7.51 -6.76
C CYS A 63 1.11 -7.46 -8.28
N PHE A 64 0.29 -8.34 -8.86
CA PHE A 64 0.22 -8.56 -10.31
C PHE A 64 -0.39 -7.42 -11.12
N TRP A 65 -1.25 -6.58 -10.52
CA TRP A 65 -1.98 -5.57 -11.29
C TRP A 65 -1.09 -4.39 -11.70
N LEU A 66 -0.04 -4.08 -10.94
CA LEU A 66 0.82 -2.93 -11.18
C LEU A 66 1.68 -3.09 -12.45
N PRO A 67 2.39 -4.21 -12.69
CA PRO A 67 3.10 -4.43 -13.95
C PRO A 67 2.17 -4.51 -15.17
N MET A 68 0.95 -5.04 -15.00
CA MET A 68 -0.04 -5.11 -16.07
C MET A 68 -0.63 -3.75 -16.45
N ALA A 69 -0.62 -2.78 -15.55
CA ALA A 69 -1.10 -1.42 -15.80
C ALA A 69 -0.22 -0.64 -16.80
N MET A 70 1.06 -1.02 -16.93
CA MET A 70 2.04 -0.36 -17.80
C MET A 70 1.81 -0.53 -19.31
N SER A 71 0.71 -1.18 -19.71
CA SER A 71 0.22 -1.11 -21.10
C SER A 71 -0.32 0.28 -21.49
N ALA A 72 -0.55 1.16 -20.51
CA ALA A 72 -1.08 2.51 -20.69
C ALA A 72 -0.02 3.51 -21.24
N PRO A 73 -0.44 4.63 -21.85
CA PRO A 73 0.47 5.64 -22.40
C PRO A 73 1.34 6.30 -21.31
N THR A 74 2.57 6.67 -21.69
CA THR A 74 3.65 7.14 -20.81
C THR A 74 3.30 8.32 -19.86
N PRO A 75 2.49 9.33 -20.23
CA PRO A 75 2.13 10.40 -19.30
C PRO A 75 1.09 9.96 -18.25
N VAL A 76 0.26 8.96 -18.56
CA VAL A 76 -0.72 8.41 -17.60
C VAL A 76 -0.04 7.45 -16.64
N SER A 77 0.93 6.66 -17.14
CA SER A 77 1.72 5.78 -16.28
C SER A 77 2.61 6.58 -15.31
N SER A 78 3.22 7.69 -15.73
CA SER A 78 4.01 8.50 -14.80
C SER A 78 3.15 9.06 -13.67
N LEU A 79 1.93 9.54 -13.95
CA LEU A 79 1.04 10.14 -12.95
C LEU A 79 0.39 9.12 -12.01
N VAL A 80 -0.07 7.99 -12.54
CA VAL A 80 -0.74 6.94 -11.74
C VAL A 80 0.28 6.16 -10.90
N HIS A 81 1.50 5.97 -11.40
CA HIS A 81 2.51 5.12 -10.75
C HIS A 81 3.49 5.87 -9.85
N SER A 82 3.67 7.19 -10.01
CA SER A 82 4.57 7.96 -9.14
C SER A 82 3.89 8.58 -7.91
N SER A 83 2.65 9.07 -8.03
CA SER A 83 2.18 10.08 -7.07
C SER A 83 0.86 9.81 -6.37
N THR A 84 -0.07 9.03 -6.95
CA THR A 84 -1.46 9.01 -6.44
C THR A 84 -1.96 7.66 -5.95
N LEU A 85 -2.01 6.65 -6.82
CA LEU A 85 -2.73 5.42 -6.47
C LEU A 85 -1.91 4.57 -5.49
N VAL A 86 -0.64 4.37 -5.79
CA VAL A 86 0.17 3.38 -5.08
C VAL A 86 0.70 3.92 -3.73
N THR A 87 0.91 5.24 -3.64
CA THR A 87 1.26 5.96 -2.42
C THR A 87 0.09 6.10 -1.45
N SER A 88 -1.17 6.07 -1.94
CA SER A 88 -2.37 6.20 -1.10
C SER A 88 -2.50 5.08 -0.06
N GLY A 89 -2.11 3.85 -0.41
CA GLY A 89 -2.13 2.71 0.52
C GLY A 89 -1.15 2.88 1.69
N LEU A 90 0.06 3.34 1.40
CA LEU A 90 1.07 3.68 2.43
C LEU A 90 0.61 4.83 3.31
N TYR A 91 0.06 5.88 2.69
CA TYR A 91 -0.41 7.06 3.42
C TYR A 91 -1.53 6.72 4.40
N LEU A 92 -2.44 5.82 4.02
CA LEU A 92 -3.50 5.33 4.90
C LEU A 92 -2.91 4.71 6.17
N ILE A 93 -1.90 3.82 6.03
CA ILE A 93 -1.23 3.21 7.18
C ILE A 93 -0.47 4.25 8.02
N ILE A 94 0.21 5.21 7.39
CA ILE A 94 0.93 6.28 8.09
C ILE A 94 -0.04 7.11 8.95
N ARG A 95 -1.25 7.40 8.46
CA ARG A 95 -2.29 8.10 9.25
C ARG A 95 -2.80 7.27 10.41
N PHE A 96 -2.87 5.96 10.22
CA PHE A 96 -3.30 4.99 11.21
C PHE A 96 -2.12 4.32 11.94
N ASN A 97 -1.05 5.07 12.21
CA ASN A 97 0.18 4.49 12.76
C ASN A 97 -0.01 3.79 14.09
N TYR A 98 -0.91 4.28 14.94
CA TYR A 98 -1.20 3.72 16.24
C TYR A 98 -1.70 2.28 16.12
N PHE A 99 -2.49 1.98 15.07
CA PHE A 99 -3.01 0.63 14.80
C PHE A 99 -1.94 -0.35 14.32
N ILE A 100 -0.82 0.13 13.78
CA ILE A 100 0.29 -0.75 13.38
C ILE A 100 0.84 -1.47 14.62
N PHE A 101 0.87 -0.81 15.78
CA PHE A 101 1.36 -1.42 17.02
C PHE A 101 0.46 -2.53 17.57
N PHE A 102 -0.83 -2.53 17.23
CA PHE A 102 -1.77 -3.60 17.58
C PHE A 102 -1.79 -4.74 16.57
N CYS A 103 -1.26 -4.51 15.36
CA CYS A 103 -1.15 -5.53 14.35
C CYS A 103 0.10 -6.40 14.60
N ASP A 104 0.06 -7.65 14.12
CA ASP A 104 1.23 -8.51 14.04
C ASP A 104 2.29 -7.88 13.13
N THR A 105 3.24 -7.15 13.72
CA THR A 105 4.34 -6.49 12.99
C THR A 105 5.19 -7.49 12.20
N TYR A 106 5.36 -8.71 12.72
CA TYR A 106 6.04 -9.82 12.04
C TYR A 106 5.35 -10.22 10.73
N PHE A 107 4.01 -10.19 10.69
CA PHE A 107 3.25 -10.51 9.48
C PHE A 107 3.44 -9.43 8.41
N LEU A 108 3.36 -8.15 8.79
CA LEU A 108 3.64 -7.02 7.88
C LEU A 108 5.08 -7.10 7.34
N MET A 109 6.04 -7.37 8.22
CA MET A 109 7.45 -7.50 7.87
C MET A 109 7.67 -8.63 6.86
N PHE A 110 7.08 -9.81 7.10
CA PHE A 110 7.20 -10.95 6.20
C PHE A 110 6.64 -10.66 4.80
N ILE A 111 5.44 -10.07 4.72
CA ILE A 111 4.83 -9.69 3.44
C ILE A 111 5.69 -8.66 2.69
N SER A 112 6.21 -7.67 3.41
CA SER A 112 7.03 -6.61 2.82
C SER A 112 8.37 -7.11 2.26
N LEU A 113 8.99 -8.10 2.92
CA LEU A 113 10.21 -8.74 2.42
C LEU A 113 9.91 -9.62 1.20
N LEU A 114 8.79 -10.36 1.21
CA LEU A 114 8.35 -11.14 0.07
C LEU A 114 8.09 -10.26 -1.16
N THR A 115 7.43 -9.12 -1.00
CA THR A 115 7.15 -8.23 -2.14
C THR A 115 8.41 -7.61 -2.70
N MET A 116 9.31 -7.16 -1.82
CA MET A 116 10.58 -6.57 -2.21
C MET A 116 11.44 -7.58 -2.99
N THR A 117 11.54 -8.82 -2.50
CA THR A 117 12.35 -9.85 -3.15
C THR A 117 11.75 -10.32 -4.46
N LEU A 118 10.45 -10.61 -4.50
CA LEU A 118 9.77 -11.07 -5.73
C LEU A 118 9.85 -10.03 -6.85
N SER A 119 9.63 -8.76 -6.54
CA SER A 119 9.77 -7.68 -7.53
C SER A 119 11.20 -7.44 -7.98
N GLY A 120 12.16 -7.60 -7.07
CA GLY A 120 13.58 -7.54 -7.41
C GLY A 120 13.97 -8.62 -8.42
N PHE A 121 13.59 -9.88 -8.17
CA PHE A 121 13.86 -10.98 -9.09
C PHE A 121 13.15 -10.80 -10.43
N SER A 122 11.86 -10.39 -10.43
CA SER A 122 11.12 -10.20 -11.67
C SER A 122 11.65 -9.02 -12.51
N ALA A 123 12.18 -7.97 -11.88
CA ALA A 123 12.81 -6.85 -12.59
C ALA A 123 14.07 -7.29 -13.36
N CYS A 124 14.84 -8.25 -12.84
CA CYS A 124 16.05 -8.75 -13.49
C CYS A 124 15.77 -9.64 -14.71
N VAL A 125 14.57 -10.24 -14.78
CA VAL A 125 14.19 -11.17 -15.86
C VAL A 125 13.44 -10.45 -16.99
N GLU A 126 12.84 -9.30 -16.71
CA GLU A 126 12.03 -8.56 -17.69
C GLU A 126 12.87 -7.70 -18.63
N ASN A 127 12.51 -7.71 -19.91
CA ASN A 127 13.20 -6.94 -20.96
C ASN A 127 12.53 -5.58 -21.24
N ASP A 128 11.26 -5.41 -20.88
CA ASP A 128 10.51 -4.18 -21.14
C ASP A 128 10.85 -3.09 -20.10
N LEU A 129 11.47 -1.99 -20.54
CA LEU A 129 11.86 -0.87 -19.66
C LEU A 129 10.71 -0.36 -18.77
N LYS A 130 9.49 -0.25 -19.32
CA LYS A 130 8.32 0.22 -18.55
C LYS A 130 7.96 -0.73 -17.40
N LYS A 131 8.07 -2.04 -17.62
CA LYS A 131 7.81 -3.04 -16.58
C LYS A 131 8.93 -3.07 -15.56
N ILE A 132 10.19 -2.89 -15.96
CA ILE A 132 11.33 -2.78 -15.03
C ILE A 132 11.11 -1.61 -14.07
N VAL A 133 10.66 -0.45 -14.57
CA VAL A 133 10.33 0.72 -13.73
C VAL A 133 9.15 0.42 -12.79
N ALA A 134 8.15 -0.34 -13.25
CA ALA A 134 7.03 -0.81 -12.44
C ALA A 134 7.51 -1.73 -11.31
N PHE A 135 8.32 -2.75 -11.61
CA PHE A 135 8.86 -3.66 -10.60
C PHE A 135 9.77 -2.94 -9.62
N SER A 136 10.55 -1.94 -10.07
CA SER A 136 11.31 -1.09 -9.16
C SER A 136 10.43 -0.15 -8.31
N THR A 137 9.17 0.14 -8.69
CA THR A 137 8.23 0.80 -7.75
C THR A 137 7.82 -0.19 -6.69
N LEU A 138 7.48 -1.42 -7.10
CA LEU A 138 6.98 -2.45 -6.21
C LEU A 138 8.00 -2.84 -5.14
N SER A 139 9.28 -2.92 -5.52
CA SER A 139 10.36 -3.19 -4.57
C SER A 139 10.54 -2.08 -3.54
N GLN A 140 10.48 -0.82 -3.98
CA GLN A 140 10.60 0.35 -3.12
C GLN A 140 9.39 0.51 -2.18
N LEU A 141 8.20 0.14 -2.64
CA LEU A 141 7.00 0.12 -1.78
C LEU A 141 7.11 -1.01 -0.75
N GLY A 142 7.56 -2.20 -1.14
CA GLY A 142 7.90 -3.28 -0.21
C GLY A 142 8.87 -2.80 0.87
N PHE A 143 9.93 -2.09 0.48
CA PHE A 143 10.86 -1.48 1.43
C PHE A 143 10.20 -0.46 2.37
N MET A 144 9.32 0.41 1.87
CA MET A 144 8.57 1.35 2.72
C MET A 144 7.68 0.63 3.75
N PHE A 145 7.00 -0.45 3.35
CA PHE A 145 6.24 -1.30 4.28
C PHE A 145 7.13 -1.99 5.33
N PHE A 146 8.33 -2.40 4.95
CA PHE A 146 9.31 -2.95 5.88
C PHE A 146 9.73 -1.91 6.93
N VAL A 147 10.02 -0.68 6.52
CA VAL A 147 10.35 0.44 7.41
C VAL A 147 9.18 0.78 8.37
N LEU A 148 7.93 0.66 7.88
CA LEU A 148 6.73 0.79 8.73
C LEU A 148 6.60 -0.35 9.75
N SER A 149 6.92 -1.59 9.37
CA SER A 149 6.87 -2.74 10.30
C SER A 149 7.86 -2.59 11.46
N MET A 150 8.99 -1.90 11.22
CA MET A 150 10.00 -1.56 12.23
C MET A 150 9.57 -0.39 13.14
N GLY A 151 8.39 0.19 12.93
CA GLY A 151 7.85 1.29 13.74
C GLY A 151 8.33 2.69 13.34
N SER A 152 9.19 2.82 12.32
CA SER A 152 9.80 4.10 11.92
C SER A 152 8.97 4.87 10.89
N VAL A 153 7.82 5.40 11.33
CA VAL A 153 6.85 6.10 10.48
C VAL A 153 7.43 7.34 9.79
N LEU A 154 8.21 8.15 10.51
CA LEU A 154 8.82 9.37 9.96
C LEU A 154 9.80 9.04 8.82
N LEU A 155 10.62 7.99 8.99
CA LEU A 155 11.56 7.55 7.98
C LEU A 155 10.83 7.07 6.71
N CYS A 156 9.76 6.29 6.89
CA CYS A 156 8.91 5.87 5.77
C CYS A 156 8.32 7.08 5.03
N PHE A 157 7.82 8.09 5.75
CA PHE A 157 7.22 9.27 5.14
C PHE A 157 8.24 10.09 4.33
N ILE A 158 9.44 10.30 4.88
CA ILE A 158 10.53 10.98 4.16
C ILE A 158 10.92 10.20 2.91
N HIS A 159 11.09 8.87 3.03
CA HIS A 159 11.42 8.02 1.89
C HIS A 159 10.34 8.04 0.81
N LEU A 160 9.05 8.08 1.19
CA LEU A 160 7.92 8.21 0.27
C LEU A 160 8.00 9.53 -0.53
N LEU A 161 8.29 10.65 0.13
CA LEU A 161 8.43 11.94 -0.56
C LEU A 161 9.59 11.93 -1.56
N ILE A 162 10.75 11.42 -1.14
CA ILE A 162 11.94 11.29 -2.00
C ILE A 162 11.63 10.41 -3.21
N HIS A 163 11.02 9.25 -2.97
CA HIS A 163 10.63 8.32 -4.03
C HIS A 163 9.67 8.94 -5.04
N ALA A 164 8.63 9.64 -4.57
CA ALA A 164 7.65 10.28 -5.46
C ALA A 164 8.30 11.30 -6.40
N ILE A 165 9.25 12.09 -5.89
CA ILE A 165 9.98 13.08 -6.69
C ILE A 165 10.86 12.38 -7.72
N PHE A 166 11.72 11.43 -7.30
CA PHE A 166 12.66 10.77 -8.21
C PHE A 166 12.00 9.84 -9.23
N LYS A 167 10.84 9.24 -8.91
CA LYS A 167 10.11 8.37 -9.84
C LYS A 167 9.38 9.12 -10.95
N SER A 168 9.16 10.43 -10.75
CA SER A 168 8.47 11.29 -11.72
C SER A 168 9.39 11.84 -12.81
N LEU A 169 10.71 11.77 -12.59
CA LEU A 169 11.78 12.13 -13.53
C LEU A 169 12.04 10.98 -14.52
#